data_AF-A0A3Y6XZF1-F1
#
_entry.id   AF-A0A3Y6XZF1-F1
#
_cell.length_a   1.000
_cell.length_b   1.000
_cell.length_c   1.000
_cell.angle_alpha   90.00
_cell.angle_beta   90.00
_cell.angle_gamma   90.00
#
_symmetry.space_group_name_H-M   'P 1'
#
loop_
_entity.id
_entity.type
_entity.pdbx_description
1 polymer ?
#
loop_
_entity_poly.entity_id
_entity_poly.type
_entity_poly.pdbx_seq_one_letter_code
_entity_poly.pdbx_strand_id
1 'polypeptide(L)'
;MAKIHEVKLHAKYFDLVLEGHKRAEFRKNDRNYERGDTLILHEWVQGVYTGRKVEARITDVTDLSDWLEDYVLLSIERLNTGAYEIVNWKELSERGLVFRINHEIMHQLGLAVMYEPETGMSGGAMVATDGAWNYSDEQMERAQQNGWLG
;
A
#
# COMPACT_ATOMS: atom_id res chain seq x y z
N MET A 1 5.13 21.78 0.20
CA MET A 1 4.24 20.62 -0.05
C MET A 1 4.85 19.83 -1.19
N ALA A 2 4.81 18.49 -1.13
CA ALA A 2 5.24 17.65 -2.25
C ALA A 2 4.37 17.93 -3.48
N LYS A 3 5.00 18.03 -4.66
CA LYS A 3 4.33 18.28 -5.94
C LYS A 3 4.08 16.96 -6.67
N ILE A 4 3.11 16.97 -7.58
CA ILE A 4 2.81 15.86 -8.49
C ILE A 4 3.20 16.29 -9.89
N HIS A 5 3.99 15.46 -10.58
CA HIS A 5 4.47 15.71 -11.93
C HIS A 5 4.01 14.60 -12.88
N GLU A 6 3.16 14.94 -13.84
CA GLU A 6 2.77 14.01 -14.92
C GLU A 6 3.78 14.05 -16.05
N VAL A 7 4.43 12.92 -16.33
CA VAL A 7 5.53 12.81 -17.29
C VAL A 7 5.38 11.58 -18.17
N LYS A 8 5.84 11.69 -19.42
CA LYS A 8 5.90 10.54 -20.34
C LYS A 8 7.01 9.58 -19.91
N LEU A 9 6.75 8.28 -19.99
CA LEU A 9 7.71 7.20 -19.84
C LEU A 9 7.65 6.32 -21.09
N HIS A 10 8.79 6.15 -21.76
CA HIS A 10 8.86 5.32 -22.95
C HIS A 10 8.52 3.85 -22.60
N ALA A 11 7.64 3.19 -23.35
CA ALA A 11 7.13 1.85 -23.00
C ALA A 11 8.19 0.79 -22.72
N LYS A 12 9.33 0.81 -23.44
CA LYS A 12 10.48 -0.07 -23.16
C LYS A 12 11.00 -0.05 -21.70
N TYR A 13 10.67 0.98 -20.93
CA TYR A 13 11.05 1.12 -19.52
C TYR A 13 9.86 0.94 -18.56
N PHE A 14 8.64 0.85 -19.08
CA PHE A 14 7.43 0.89 -18.25
C PHE A 14 7.38 -0.30 -17.29
N ASP A 15 7.50 -1.53 -17.82
CA ASP A 15 7.45 -2.73 -16.99
C ASP A 15 8.60 -2.78 -15.99
N LEU A 16 9.80 -2.31 -16.38
CA LEU A 16 10.94 -2.23 -15.47
C LEU A 16 10.68 -1.29 -14.28
N VAL A 17 10.01 -0.16 -14.50
CA VAL A 17 9.63 0.74 -13.39
C VAL A 17 8.46 0.16 -12.58
N LEU A 18 7.47 -0.44 -13.25
CA LEU A 18 6.31 -1.07 -12.63
C LEU A 18 6.70 -2.22 -11.70
N GLU A 19 7.67 -3.03 -12.10
CA GLU A 19 8.21 -4.17 -11.35
C GLU A 19 9.28 -3.74 -10.32
N GLY A 20 9.68 -2.46 -10.34
CA GLY A 20 10.69 -1.92 -9.42
C GLY A 20 12.15 -2.26 -9.78
N HIS A 21 12.40 -2.86 -10.94
CA HIS A 21 13.74 -3.14 -11.46
C HIS A 21 14.49 -1.87 -11.88
N LYS A 22 13.78 -0.88 -12.45
CA LYS A 22 14.33 0.44 -12.78
C LYS A 22 13.90 1.46 -11.75
N ARG A 23 14.87 2.01 -11.03
CA ARG A 23 14.68 2.91 -9.88
C ARG A 23 15.24 4.31 -10.08
N ALA A 24 15.49 4.71 -11.32
CA ALA A 24 16.02 6.02 -11.64
C ALA A 24 15.46 6.57 -12.96
N GLU A 25 15.24 7.88 -13.03
CA GLU A 25 14.78 8.63 -14.20
C GLU A 25 15.74 9.79 -14.50
N PHE A 26 16.24 9.86 -15.73
CA PHE A 26 17.06 10.98 -16.19
C PHE A 26 16.16 12.01 -16.87
N ARG A 27 16.18 13.26 -16.41
CA ARG A 27 15.22 14.29 -16.84
C ARG A 27 15.90 15.66 -16.93
N LYS A 28 15.43 16.49 -17.85
CA LYS A 28 15.65 17.93 -17.76
C LYS A 28 14.92 18.45 -16.51
N ASN A 29 15.56 19.26 -15.68
CA ASN A 29 15.00 19.81 -14.46
C ASN A 29 14.12 21.05 -14.71
N ASP A 30 13.29 21.03 -15.74
CA ASP A 30 12.38 22.12 -16.16
C ASP A 30 11.15 22.28 -15.24
N ARG A 31 11.03 21.43 -14.22
CA ARG A 31 9.94 21.43 -13.23
C ARG A 31 10.42 21.67 -11.81
N ASN A 32 11.73 21.87 -11.61
CA ASN A 32 12.36 21.97 -10.30
C ASN A 32 11.93 20.78 -9.42
N TYR A 33 12.29 19.57 -9.86
CA TYR A 33 12.01 18.33 -9.15
C TYR A 33 12.71 18.35 -7.80
N GLU A 34 11.98 17.96 -6.75
CA GLU A 34 12.50 17.91 -5.39
C GLU A 34 12.29 16.52 -4.77
N ARG A 35 13.14 16.18 -3.81
CA ARG A 35 12.95 14.99 -2.99
C ARG A 35 11.57 15.05 -2.30
N GLY A 36 10.82 13.97 -2.39
CA GLY A 36 9.46 13.86 -1.85
C GLY A 36 8.36 14.13 -2.88
N ASP A 37 8.67 14.72 -4.04
CA ASP A 37 7.72 14.85 -5.13
C ASP A 37 7.28 13.48 -5.67
N THR A 38 6.12 13.46 -6.32
CA THR A 38 5.57 12.27 -7.00
C THR A 38 5.64 12.44 -8.50
N LEU A 39 6.13 11.43 -9.20
CA LEU A 39 6.03 11.28 -10.65
C LEU A 39 4.85 10.35 -10.97
N ILE A 40 3.95 10.81 -11.82
CA ILE A 40 3.01 9.94 -12.54
C ILE A 40 3.61 9.68 -13.92
N LEU A 41 4.14 8.49 -14.11
CA LEU A 41 4.84 8.06 -15.32
C LEU A 41 3.84 7.39 -16.27
N HIS A 42 3.42 8.12 -17.29
CA HIS A 42 2.48 7.63 -18.30
C HIS A 42 3.22 6.88 -19.41
N GLU A 43 2.81 5.65 -19.68
CA GLU A 43 3.37 4.89 -20.79
C GLU A 43 3.11 5.58 -22.13
N TRP A 44 4.18 5.76 -22.90
CA TRP A 44 4.17 6.45 -24.18
C TRP A 44 4.86 5.62 -25.25
N VAL A 45 4.17 5.43 -26.38
CA VAL A 45 4.65 4.68 -27.56
C VAL A 45 4.35 5.49 -28.80
N GLN A 46 5.37 5.73 -29.64
CA GLN A 46 5.19 6.28 -31.01
C GLN A 46 4.23 7.50 -31.12
N GLY A 47 4.24 8.39 -30.14
CA GLY A 47 3.41 9.60 -30.20
C GLY A 47 2.05 9.51 -29.50
N VAL A 48 1.72 8.38 -28.87
CA VAL A 48 0.45 8.19 -28.15
C VAL A 48 0.64 7.68 -26.73
N TYR A 49 -0.28 8.06 -25.84
CA TYR A 49 -0.44 7.45 -24.52
C TYR A 49 -1.18 6.12 -24.66
N THR A 50 -0.72 5.08 -23.99
CA THR A 50 -1.43 3.78 -23.99
C THR A 50 -2.57 3.72 -22.96
N GLY A 51 -2.56 4.66 -22.00
CA GLY A 51 -3.46 4.68 -20.83
C GLY A 51 -2.85 4.05 -19.58
N ARG A 52 -1.76 3.29 -19.70
CA ARG A 52 -1.03 2.75 -18.55
C ARG A 52 -0.24 3.85 -17.84
N LYS A 53 -0.21 3.80 -16.50
CA LYS A 53 0.59 4.69 -15.66
C LYS A 53 1.19 3.96 -14.46
N VAL A 54 2.33 4.44 -13.97
CA VAL A 54 2.92 4.01 -12.71
C VAL A 54 3.28 5.25 -11.88
N GLU A 55 3.00 5.20 -10.59
CA GLU A 55 3.27 6.29 -9.66
C GLU A 55 4.53 5.98 -8.85
N ALA A 56 5.44 6.95 -8.77
CA ALA A 56 6.70 6.79 -8.05
C ALA A 56 7.04 8.08 -7.29
N ARG A 57 7.60 7.93 -6.08
CA ARG A 57 8.11 9.04 -5.28
C ARG A 57 9.58 9.27 -5.60
N ILE A 58 9.98 10.53 -5.75
CA ILE A 58 11.38 10.94 -5.87
C ILE A 58 12.02 10.82 -4.49
N THR A 59 13.01 9.94 -4.35
CA THR A 59 13.73 9.70 -3.10
C THR A 59 15.00 10.53 -3.00
N ASP A 60 15.57 10.92 -4.14
CA ASP A 60 16.74 11.80 -4.24
C ASP A 60 16.80 12.48 -5.62
N VAL A 61 17.46 13.63 -5.69
CA VAL A 61 17.70 14.39 -6.92
C VAL A 61 19.19 14.65 -7.01
N THR A 62 19.86 13.95 -7.92
CA THR A 62 21.28 14.19 -8.21
C THR A 62 21.40 15.22 -9.33
N ASP A 63 22.01 16.37 -9.02
CA ASP A 63 22.37 17.39 -9.99
C ASP A 63 23.46 16.86 -10.93
N LEU A 64 23.25 17.01 -12.24
CA LEU A 64 24.19 16.59 -13.27
C LEU A 64 24.82 17.77 -14.02
N SER A 65 24.67 19.00 -13.52
CA SER A 65 25.10 20.23 -14.20
C SER A 65 26.58 20.24 -14.60
N ASP A 66 27.45 19.52 -13.89
CA ASP A 66 28.87 19.37 -14.23
C ASP A 66 29.11 18.60 -15.55
N TRP A 67 28.15 17.76 -15.97
CA TRP A 67 28.24 16.94 -17.19
C TRP A 67 27.22 17.33 -18.25
N LEU A 68 26.03 17.74 -17.83
CA LEU A 68 24.96 18.18 -18.70
C LEU A 68 24.07 19.19 -17.97
N GLU A 69 24.21 20.46 -18.36
CA GLU A 69 23.45 21.57 -17.84
C GLU A 69 21.94 21.32 -17.93
N ASP A 70 21.20 21.73 -16.90
CA ASP A 70 19.76 21.55 -16.72
C ASP A 70 19.26 20.10 -16.57
N TYR A 71 20.12 19.08 -16.42
CA TYR A 71 19.66 17.70 -16.23
C TYR A 71 19.88 17.20 -14.80
N VAL A 72 19.00 16.30 -14.38
CA VAL A 72 19.04 15.61 -13.09
C VAL A 72 18.84 14.12 -13.27
N LEU A 73 19.45 13.35 -12.38
CA LEU A 73 19.08 11.95 -12.16
C LEU A 73 18.17 11.88 -10.93
N LEU A 74 16.93 11.47 -11.16
CA LEU A 74 15.94 11.27 -10.12
C LEU A 74 16.03 9.83 -9.63
N SER A 75 16.36 9.63 -8.35
CA SER A 75 16.13 8.33 -7.71
C SER A 75 14.63 8.21 -7.42
N ILE A 76 14.03 7.10 -7.80
CA ILE A 76 12.59 6.87 -7.65
C ILE A 76 12.28 5.57 -6.92
N GLU A 77 11.24 5.63 -6.11
CA GLU A 77 10.66 4.47 -5.43
C GLU A 77 9.21 4.36 -5.85
N ARG A 78 8.84 3.22 -6.45
CA ARG A 78 7.47 2.96 -6.88
C ARG A 78 6.54 3.07 -5.67
N LEU A 79 5.51 3.92 -5.77
CA LEU A 79 4.43 3.91 -4.80
C LEU A 79 3.66 2.62 -5.02
N ASN A 80 3.39 1.89 -3.93
CA ASN A 80 2.78 0.56 -3.98
C ASN A 80 1.30 0.67 -4.40
N THR A 81 1.10 0.94 -5.69
CA THR A 81 -0.16 1.07 -6.40
C THR A 81 -0.37 -0.10 -7.36
N GLY A 82 0.57 -1.06 -7.37
CA GLY A 82 0.48 -2.30 -8.15
C GLY A 82 -0.61 -3.24 -7.64
N ALA A 83 -0.90 -4.27 -8.43
CA ALA A 83 -1.94 -5.28 -8.20
C ALA A 83 -2.04 -5.67 -6.72
N TYR A 84 -3.15 -5.28 -6.11
CA TYR A 84 -3.57 -5.79 -4.83
C TYR A 84 -4.55 -6.94 -5.10
N GLU A 85 -4.37 -8.05 -4.41
CA GLU A 85 -5.43 -9.05 -4.33
C GLU A 85 -6.39 -8.63 -3.22
N ILE A 86 -7.67 -8.53 -3.54
CA ILE A 86 -8.70 -8.28 -2.52
C ILE A 86 -8.96 -9.61 -1.83
N VAL A 87 -8.51 -9.72 -0.58
CA VAL A 87 -8.99 -10.74 0.36
C VAL A 87 -10.22 -10.22 1.08
N ASN A 88 -11.28 -11.02 1.08
CA ASN A 88 -12.55 -10.64 1.70
C ASN A 88 -12.51 -10.84 3.23
N TRP A 89 -13.56 -10.38 3.92
CA TRP A 89 -13.67 -10.51 5.39
C TRP A 89 -13.66 -11.95 5.89
N LYS A 90 -14.12 -12.92 5.09
CA LYS A 90 -14.13 -14.34 5.46
C LYS A 90 -12.70 -14.84 5.55
N GLU A 91 -11.94 -14.62 4.49
CA GLU A 91 -10.54 -15.03 4.42
C GLU A 91 -9.67 -14.29 5.46
N LEU A 92 -9.92 -13.00 5.70
CA LEU A 92 -9.26 -12.27 6.77
C LEU A 92 -9.59 -12.84 8.16
N SER A 93 -10.83 -13.25 8.39
CA SER A 93 -11.24 -13.90 9.63
C SER A 93 -10.59 -15.27 9.81
N GLU A 94 -10.48 -16.07 8.75
CA GLU A 94 -9.77 -17.36 8.75
C GLU A 94 -8.27 -17.20 9.04
N ARG A 95 -7.68 -16.07 8.64
CA ARG A 95 -6.32 -15.67 9.00
C ARG A 95 -6.19 -15.05 10.40
N GLY A 96 -7.28 -15.05 11.18
CA GLY A 96 -7.29 -14.61 12.58
C GLY A 96 -7.48 -13.12 12.80
N LEU A 97 -7.76 -12.31 11.77
CA LEU A 97 -7.87 -10.85 11.92
C LEU A 97 -8.95 -10.45 12.93
N VAL A 98 -10.15 -11.00 12.79
CA VAL A 98 -11.29 -10.68 13.69
C VAL A 98 -10.97 -11.11 15.12
N PHE A 99 -10.37 -12.30 15.28
CA PHE A 99 -9.94 -12.77 16.59
C PHE A 99 -8.98 -11.77 17.24
N ARG A 100 -7.92 -11.38 16.53
CA ARG A 100 -6.87 -10.49 17.05
C ARG A 100 -7.37 -9.08 17.34
N ILE A 101 -8.18 -8.49 16.46
CA ILE A 101 -8.81 -7.18 16.72
C ILE A 101 -9.59 -7.23 18.04
N ASN A 102 -10.38 -8.28 18.23
CA ASN A 102 -11.17 -8.44 19.43
C ASN A 102 -10.31 -8.70 20.66
N HIS A 103 -9.38 -9.65 20.58
CA HIS A 103 -8.51 -10.05 21.70
C HIS A 103 -7.58 -8.92 22.16
N GLU A 104 -6.92 -8.25 21.22
CA GLU A 104 -5.83 -7.32 21.50
C GLU A 104 -6.32 -5.90 21.74
N ILE A 105 -7.47 -5.52 21.19
CA ILE A 105 -7.96 -4.14 21.20
C ILE A 105 -9.35 -4.05 21.81
N MET A 106 -10.35 -4.67 21.17
CA MET A 106 -11.75 -4.33 21.45
C MET A 106 -12.20 -4.82 22.82
N HIS A 107 -11.79 -6.03 23.22
CA HIS A 107 -12.22 -6.62 24.49
C HIS A 107 -11.81 -5.77 25.70
N GLN A 108 -10.64 -5.12 25.64
CA GLN A 108 -10.15 -4.20 26.67
C GLN A 108 -11.00 -2.93 26.79
N LEU A 109 -11.73 -2.58 25.72
CA LEU A 109 -12.65 -1.46 25.67
C LEU A 109 -14.09 -1.87 26.02
N GLY A 110 -14.32 -3.14 26.41
CA GLY A 110 -15.66 -3.70 26.57
C GLY A 110 -16.42 -3.83 25.25
N LEU A 111 -15.71 -3.91 24.12
CA LEU A 111 -16.30 -4.04 22.78
C LEU A 111 -15.90 -5.37 22.12
N ALA A 112 -16.69 -5.84 21.16
CA ALA A 112 -16.31 -6.95 20.28
C ALA A 112 -16.86 -6.73 18.86
N VAL A 113 -16.01 -6.68 17.84
CA VAL A 113 -16.41 -6.71 16.44
C VAL A 113 -17.15 -8.01 16.15
N MET A 114 -18.36 -7.88 15.63
CA MET A 114 -19.19 -9.00 15.20
C MET A 114 -18.92 -9.28 13.73
N TYR A 115 -18.36 -10.45 13.45
CA TYR A 115 -18.29 -11.00 12.11
C TYR A 115 -18.57 -12.51 12.16
N GLU A 116 -19.55 -12.97 11.39
CA GLU A 116 -19.89 -14.39 11.25
C GLU A 116 -19.37 -14.91 9.90
N PRO A 117 -18.30 -15.74 9.87
CA PRO A 117 -17.65 -16.16 8.62
C PRO A 117 -18.54 -16.98 7.68
N GLU A 118 -19.52 -17.72 8.22
CA GLU A 118 -20.39 -18.58 7.42
C GLU A 118 -21.47 -17.82 6.67
N THR A 119 -22.04 -16.79 7.30
CA THR A 119 -23.12 -15.96 6.71
C THR A 119 -22.60 -14.66 6.10
N GLY A 120 -21.37 -14.27 6.45
CA GLY A 120 -20.80 -12.96 6.11
C GLY A 120 -21.43 -11.80 6.89
N MET A 121 -22.26 -12.08 7.90
CA MET A 121 -22.93 -11.04 8.68
C MET A 121 -21.91 -10.23 9.48
N SER A 122 -22.00 -8.90 9.35
CA SER A 122 -21.18 -7.93 10.08
C SER A 122 -22.07 -6.90 10.76
N GLY A 123 -22.51 -7.20 11.99
CA GLY A 123 -23.47 -6.39 12.75
C GLY A 123 -22.90 -5.14 13.42
N GLY A 124 -21.62 -4.83 13.23
CA GLY A 124 -20.93 -3.75 13.95
C GLY A 124 -20.19 -4.28 15.17
N ALA A 125 -20.21 -3.55 16.29
CA ALA A 125 -19.58 -3.96 17.54
C ALA A 125 -20.63 -4.23 18.63
N MET A 126 -20.43 -5.30 19.39
CA MET A 126 -21.16 -5.62 20.60
C MET A 126 -20.53 -4.90 21.79
N VAL A 127 -21.35 -4.48 22.76
CA VAL A 127 -20.92 -3.81 24.00
C VAL A 127 -21.12 -4.76 25.17
N ALA A 128 -20.09 -4.97 25.98
CA ALA A 128 -20.15 -5.77 27.19
C ALA A 128 -20.99 -5.03 28.25
N THR A 129 -21.99 -5.70 28.82
CA THR A 129 -22.84 -5.13 29.87
C THR A 129 -22.13 -4.98 31.20
N ASP A 130 -21.09 -5.78 31.44
CA ASP A 130 -20.22 -5.78 32.62
C ASP A 130 -18.86 -5.10 32.37
N GLY A 131 -18.67 -4.53 31.18
CA GLY A 131 -17.49 -3.74 30.82
C GLY A 131 -16.29 -4.53 30.32
N ALA A 132 -16.36 -5.86 30.18
CA ALA A 132 -15.26 -6.65 29.64
C ALA A 132 -15.74 -7.81 28.76
N TRP A 133 -14.98 -8.08 27.69
CA TRP A 133 -15.11 -9.32 26.94
C TRP A 133 -13.88 -10.18 27.19
N ASN A 134 -14.08 -11.49 27.27
CA ASN A 134 -13.00 -12.46 27.23
C ASN A 134 -13.41 -13.57 26.28
N TYR A 135 -12.44 -14.08 25.52
CA TYR A 135 -12.63 -15.34 24.83
C TYR A 135 -12.65 -16.47 25.85
N SER A 136 -13.46 -17.50 25.58
CA SER A 136 -13.43 -18.74 26.35
C SER A 136 -12.09 -19.47 26.17
N ASP A 137 -11.76 -20.35 27.11
CA ASP A 137 -10.55 -21.19 27.04
C ASP A 137 -10.48 -21.98 25.72
N GLU A 138 -11.61 -22.49 25.23
CA GLU A 138 -11.69 -23.19 23.94
C GLU A 138 -11.33 -22.27 22.75
N GLN A 139 -11.83 -21.03 22.76
CA GLN A 139 -11.51 -20.06 21.70
C GLN A 139 -10.04 -19.63 21.75
N MET A 140 -9.46 -19.54 22.95
CA MET A 140 -8.03 -19.27 23.14
C MET A 140 -7.17 -20.44 22.67
N GLU A 141 -7.54 -21.68 23.00
CA GLU A 141 -6.84 -22.88 22.53
C GLU A 141 -6.89 -22.98 21.00
N ARG A 142 -8.06 -22.76 20.40
CA ARG A 142 -8.21 -22.72 18.94
C ARG A 142 -7.33 -21.65 18.30
N ALA A 143 -7.26 -20.46 18.90
CA ALA A 143 -6.39 -19.39 18.43
C ALA A 143 -4.90 -19.77 18.50
N GLN A 144 -4.49 -20.48 19.56
CA GLN A 144 -3.13 -21.03 19.67
C GLN A 144 -2.83 -22.05 18.57
N GLN A 145 -3.75 -23.01 18.34
CA GLN A 145 -3.61 -24.04 17.32
C GLN A 145 -3.52 -23.45 15.90
N ASN A 146 -4.27 -22.38 15.65
CA ASN A 146 -4.26 -21.68 14.35
C ASN A 146 -3.14 -20.63 14.21
N GLY A 147 -2.28 -20.45 15.22
CA GLY A 147 -1.18 -19.48 15.18
C GLY A 147 -1.64 -18.02 15.16
N TRP A 148 -2.80 -17.72 15.74
CA TRP A 148 -3.34 -16.36 15.82
C TRP A 148 -2.83 -15.58 17.03
N LEU A 149 -2.27 -16.28 18.01
CA LEU A 149 -1.57 -15.69 19.15
C LEU A 149 -0.09 -15.50 18.75
N GLY A 150 0.41 -14.28 18.93
CA GLY A 150 1.78 -13.87 18.58
C GLY A 150 2.85 -14.40 19.52
#